data_AF-A0ABD0QLR4-F1
#
_entry.id   AF-A0ABD0QLR4-F1
#
_cell.length_a   1.000
_cell.length_b   1.000
_cell.length_c   1.000
_cell.angle_alpha   90.00
_cell.angle_beta   90.00
_cell.angle_gamma   90.00
#
_symmetry.space_group_name_H-M   'P 1'
#
loop_
_entity.id
_entity.type
_entity.pdbx_description
1 polymer ?
#
loop_
_entity_poly.entity_id
_entity_poly.type
_entity_poly.pdbx_seq_one_letter_code
_entity_poly.pdbx_strand_id
1 'polypeptide(L)' 'ANVTAGPVVITVRGSEKGESQQTFSYQNPQLSRIVPEKGPLAGGTRLTVHGSQLLTGQRTEQRSNQITSLQAFLGSKPCH' A
#
# COMPACT_ATOMS: atom_id res chain seq x y z
N ALA A 1 18.10 -10.03 15.04
CA ALA A 1 18.00 -9.35 13.73
C ALA A 1 16.53 -9.02 13.49
N ASN A 2 16.19 -7.78 13.16
CA ASN A 2 14.82 -7.46 12.74
C ASN A 2 14.64 -7.98 11.32
N VAL A 3 14.05 -9.17 11.18
CA VAL A 3 13.81 -9.78 9.88
C VAL A 3 12.61 -9.08 9.25
N THR A 4 12.85 -8.28 8.22
CA THR A 4 11.80 -7.57 7.47
C THR A 4 11.50 -8.21 6.12
N ALA A 5 12.16 -9.32 5.77
CA ALA A 5 11.90 -10.04 4.54
C ALA A 5 12.30 -11.52 4.66
N GLY A 6 11.61 -12.40 3.94
CA GLY A 6 11.89 -13.84 3.90
C GLY A 6 11.01 -14.60 2.91
N PRO A 7 11.33 -15.86 2.62
CA PRO A 7 10.48 -16.71 1.78
C PRO A 7 9.18 -17.06 2.51
N VAL A 8 8.12 -17.26 1.74
CA VAL A 8 6.88 -17.87 2.23
C VAL A 8 7.12 -19.37 2.36
N VAL A 9 6.79 -19.90 3.53
CA VAL A 9 7.01 -21.30 3.90
C VAL A 9 5.68 -22.03 3.95
N ILE A 10 5.60 -23.19 3.31
CA ILE A 10 4.45 -24.08 3.36
C ILE A 10 4.92 -25.46 3.83
N THR A 11 4.13 -26.13 4.67
CA THR A 11 4.39 -27.49 5.13
C THR A 11 3.13 -28.32 4.97
N VAL A 12 3.24 -29.45 4.27
CA VAL A 12 2.17 -30.44 4.13
C VAL A 12 2.50 -31.63 5.03
N ARG A 13 1.49 -32.17 5.71
CA ARG A 13 1.68 -33.29 6.64
C ARG A 13 2.31 -34.49 5.92
N GLY A 14 3.47 -34.94 6.38
CA GLY A 14 4.20 -36.07 5.80
C GLY A 14 5.03 -35.72 4.56
N SER A 15 5.23 -34.44 4.27
CA SER A 15 6.06 -33.96 3.15
C SER A 15 7.15 -33.00 3.64
N GLU A 16 8.13 -32.75 2.77
CA GLU A 16 9.17 -31.75 3.00
C GLU A 16 8.61 -30.31 2.94
N LYS A 17 9.37 -29.37 3.49
CA LYS A 17 9.03 -27.95 3.50
C LYS A 17 9.17 -27.35 2.10
N GLY A 18 8.14 -26.67 1.63
CA GLY A 18 8.20 -25.84 0.43
C GLY A 18 8.54 -24.39 0.78
N GLU A 19 9.42 -23.76 0.00
CA GLU A 19 9.73 -22.34 0.11
C GLU A 19 9.43 -21.62 -1.21
N SER A 20 8.91 -20.40 -1.13
CA SER A 20 8.69 -19.59 -2.32
C SER A 20 10.01 -19.13 -2.93
N GLN A 21 10.09 -19.13 -4.27
CA GLN A 21 11.23 -18.54 -4.98
C GLN A 21 11.31 -17.01 -4.80
N GLN A 22 10.15 -16.36 -4.65
CA GLN A 22 10.06 -14.92 -4.40
C GLN A 22 10.15 -14.63 -2.89
N THR A 23 10.86 -13.57 -2.53
CA THR A 23 10.91 -13.07 -1.15
C THR A 23 9.70 -12.18 -0.85
N PHE A 24 9.04 -12.44 0.27
CA PHE A 24 8.04 -11.55 0.85
C PHE A 24 8.71 -10.51 1.75
N SER A 25 8.32 -9.24 1.64
CA SER A 25 8.84 -8.14 2.45
C SER A 25 7.76 -7.53 3.33
N TYR A 26 8.04 -7.39 4.61
CA TYR A 26 7.29 -6.59 5.57
C TYR A 26 7.78 -5.15 5.51
N GLN A 27 6.86 -4.24 5.22
CA GLN A 27 7.13 -2.83 5.07
C GLN A 27 6.35 -2.03 6.11
N ASN A 28 6.81 -0.81 6.39
CA ASN A 28 6.13 0.12 7.28
C ASN A 28 5.72 1.36 6.48
N PRO A 29 4.50 1.39 5.89
CA PRO A 29 4.03 2.54 5.11
C PRO A 29 4.05 3.82 5.94
N GLN A 30 4.60 4.90 5.38
CA GLN A 30 4.69 6.19 6.05
C GLN A 30 4.05 7.28 5.19
N LEU A 31 3.18 8.07 5.82
CA LEU A 31 2.59 9.25 5.21
C LEU A 31 3.50 10.46 5.44
N SER A 32 3.69 11.29 4.42
CA SER A 32 4.46 12.53 4.53
C SER A 32 3.60 13.79 4.37
N ARG A 33 2.62 13.80 3.45
CA ARG A 33 1.79 14.99 3.17
C ARG A 33 0.46 14.62 2.53
N ILE A 34 -0.56 15.44 2.72
CA ILE A 34 -1.81 15.38 1.96
C ILE A 34 -2.06 16.75 1.30
N VAL A 35 -2.51 16.77 0.04
CA VAL A 35 -2.79 18.00 -0.73
C VAL A 35 -4.13 17.84 -1.47
N PRO A 36 -5.03 18.85 -1.46
CA PRO A 36 -4.95 20.09 -0.69
C PRO A 36 -5.19 19.86 0.81
N GLU A 37 -4.69 20.78 1.65
CA GLU A 37 -4.89 20.75 3.11
C GLU A 37 -6.30 21.21 3.54
N LYS A 38 -7.03 21.87 2.63
CA LYS A 38 -8.37 22.40 2.86
C LYS A 38 -9.24 22.19 1.63
N GLY A 39 -10.55 22.11 1.85
CA GLY A 39 -11.56 22.00 0.81
C GLY A 39 -12.92 22.48 1.30
N PRO A 40 -13.92 22.56 0.41
CA PRO A 40 -15.29 22.94 0.78
C PRO A 40 -15.88 21.98 1.82
N LEU A 41 -16.68 22.52 2.74
CA LEU A 41 -17.42 21.72 3.73
C LEU A 41 -18.35 20.69 3.06
N ALA A 42 -18.87 21.00 1.88
CA ALA A 42 -19.71 20.12 1.10
C ALA A 42 -19.01 18.82 0.63
N GLY A 43 -17.68 18.73 0.75
CA GLY A 43 -16.91 17.57 0.29
C GLY A 43 -16.52 17.66 -1.18
N GLY A 44 -16.38 16.50 -1.83
CA GLY A 44 -15.97 16.36 -3.22
C GLY A 44 -14.50 16.71 -3.51
N THR A 45 -13.70 16.94 -2.47
CA THR A 45 -12.30 17.35 -2.65
C THR A 45 -11.45 16.13 -2.97
N ARG A 46 -10.82 16.12 -4.14
CA ARG A 46 -9.81 15.12 -4.50
C ARG A 46 -8.52 15.41 -3.74
N LEU A 47 -8.10 14.45 -2.92
CA LEU A 47 -6.88 14.50 -2.14
C LEU A 47 -5.79 13.65 -2.79
N THR A 48 -4.58 14.17 -2.80
CA THR A 48 -3.34 13.48 -3.14
C THR A 48 -2.56 13.23 -1.85
N VAL A 49 -2.32 11.97 -1.56
CA VAL A 49 -1.72 11.45 -0.34
C VAL A 49 -0.29 11.03 -0.64
N HIS A 50 0.70 11.79 -0.19
CA HIS A 50 2.12 11.55 -0.41
C HIS A 50 2.77 10.75 0.72
N GLY A 51 3.71 9.87 0.38
CA GLY A 51 4.40 9.04 1.36
C GLY A 51 5.34 8.01 0.74
N SER A 52 5.75 7.04 1.54
CA SER A 52 6.58 5.92 1.12
C SER A 52 5.87 4.59 1.40
N GLN A 53 6.15 3.59 0.56
CA GLN A 53 5.63 2.22 0.70
C GLN A 53 4.10 2.15 0.77
N LEU A 54 3.40 3.13 0.19
CA LEU A 54 1.94 3.27 0.27
C LEU A 54 1.16 2.14 -0.42
N LEU A 55 1.83 1.36 -1.27
CA LEU A 55 1.25 0.19 -1.94
C LEU A 55 1.39 -1.13 -1.18
N THR A 56 1.93 -1.10 0.03
CA THR A 56 2.08 -2.32 0.83
C THR A 56 0.71 -3.01 0.98
N GLY A 57 0.64 -4.28 0.62
CA GLY A 57 -0.60 -5.08 0.70
C GLY A 57 -1.63 -4.80 -0.40
N GLN A 58 -1.38 -3.89 -1.34
CA GLN A 58 -2.29 -3.67 -2.47
C GLN A 58 -2.11 -4.76 -3.53
N ARG A 59 -3.23 -5.27 -4.05
CA ARG A 59 -3.26 -6.13 -5.24
C ARG A 59 -3.05 -5.27 -6.48
N THR A 60 -1.86 -4.68 -6.58
CA THR A 60 -1.45 -3.96 -7.79
C THR A 60 -1.00 -5.00 -8.80
N GLU A 61 -1.79 -5.20 -9.85
CA GLU A 61 -1.26 -5.72 -11.10
C GLU A 61 -0.08 -4.79 -11.47
N GLN A 62 1.10 -5.38 -11.51
CA GLN A 62 2.41 -4.72 -11.42
C GLN A 62 2.51 -3.38 -12.19
N ARG A 63 3.13 -2.35 -11.60
CA ARG A 63 4.24 -1.61 -12.28
C ARG A 63 5.02 -0.54 -11.52
N SER A 64 4.81 -0.27 -10.23
CA SER A 64 5.76 0.61 -9.54
C SER A 64 5.82 0.40 -8.04
N ASN A 65 6.96 -0.06 -7.53
CA ASN A 65 7.27 -0.06 -6.10
C ASN A 65 7.56 1.36 -5.56
N GLN A 66 7.36 2.39 -6.40
CA GLN A 66 7.63 3.80 -6.12
C GLN A 66 6.37 4.64 -6.37
N ILE A 67 5.17 4.14 -6.04
CA ILE A 67 4.02 5.05 -5.96
C ILE A 67 4.20 5.89 -4.69
N THR A 68 4.62 7.13 -4.91
CA THR A 68 4.79 8.15 -3.87
C THR A 68 3.49 8.87 -3.54
N SER A 69 2.41 8.64 -4.31
CA SER A 69 1.13 9.31 -4.11
C SER A 69 -0.10 8.43 -4.38
N LEU A 70 -1.06 8.41 -3.45
CA LEU A 70 -2.39 7.84 -3.63
C LEU A 70 -3.45 8.93 -3.81
N GLN A 71 -4.56 8.61 -4.49
CA GLN A 71 -5.70 9.52 -4.64
C GLN A 71 -6.89 9.05 -3.81
N ALA A 72 -7.49 9.98 -3.08
CA ALA A 72 -8.71 9.76 -2.30
C ALA A 72 -9.69 10.93 -2.49
N PHE A 73 -10.92 10.78 -2.00
CA PHE A 73 -11.90 11.86 -1.96
C PHE A 73 -12.37 12.09 -0.54
N LEU A 74 -12.51 13.35 -0.16
CA LEU A 74 -13.16 13.74 1.08
C LEU A 74 -14.63 14.10 0.82
N GLY A 75 -15.55 13.37 1.44
CA GLY A 75 -17.00 13.50 1.24
C GLY A 75 -17.52 12.75 0.00
N SER A 76 -18.81 12.89 -0.31
CA SER A 76 -19.38 12.40 -1.57
C SER A 76 -18.67 13.09 -2.75
N LYS A 77 -18.47 12.36 -3.86
CA LYS A 77 -17.98 12.94 -5.12
C LYS A 77 -18.83 14.19 -5.45
N PRO A 78 -18.25 15.31 -5.95
CA PRO A 78 -19.04 16.51 -6.19
C PRO A 78 -20.26 16.17 -7.02
N CYS A 79 -21.43 16.65 -6.60
CA CYS A 79 -22.63 16.59 -7.42
C CYS A 79 -22.30 17.26 -8.76
N HIS A 80 -22.49 16.52 -9.87
CA HIS A 80 -22.32 17.03 -11.23
C HIS A 80 -23.49 17.95 -11.60
#